data_AF-A0A6F9CXU3-F1
#
_entry.id   AF-A0A6F9CXU3-F1
#
_cell.length_a   1.000
_cell.length_b   1.000
_cell.length_c   1.000
_cell.angle_alpha   90.00
_cell.angle_beta   90.00
_cell.angle_gamma   90.00
#
_symmetry.space_group_name_H-M   'P 1'
#
loop_
_entity.id
_entity.type
_entity.pdbx_description
1 polymer ?
#
loop_
_entity_poly.entity_id
_entity_poly.type
_entity_poly.pdbx_seq_one_letter_code
_entity_poly.pdbx_strand_id
1 'polypeptide(L)'
;VAENKYSLWDDFLVNGRRDRGQEMTLGELLQHIKQTYNLEITSLFYGNAVLYNAGSNHKERLVKSVSDVVSLVTKIEVPQHMHMLEMFPSFAEDEDCETVPPIRYLVR
;
A
#
# COMPACT_ATOMS: atom_id res chain seq x y z
N VAL A 1 4.06 -18.00 -18.15
CA VAL A 1 4.10 -16.80 -17.28
C VAL A 1 2.67 -16.57 -16.85
N ALA A 2 2.38 -16.57 -15.55
CA ALA A 2 1.00 -16.41 -15.08
C ALA A 2 0.60 -14.93 -15.25
N GLU A 3 -0.07 -14.64 -16.37
CA GLU A 3 -0.78 -13.38 -16.57
C GLU A 3 -1.92 -13.31 -15.54
N ASN A 4 -1.65 -12.75 -14.35
CA ASN A 4 -2.73 -12.40 -13.43
C ASN A 4 -3.50 -11.23 -14.05
N LYS A 5 -4.52 -11.53 -14.86
CA LYS A 5 -5.44 -10.56 -15.41
C LYS A 5 -6.35 -10.07 -14.29
N TYR A 6 -6.08 -8.87 -13.80
CA TYR A 6 -6.96 -8.19 -12.86
C TYR A 6 -8.13 -7.53 -13.60
N SER A 7 -9.25 -7.43 -12.91
CA SER A 7 -10.46 -6.74 -13.32
C SER A 7 -10.71 -5.53 -12.42
N LEU A 8 -11.64 -4.66 -12.82
CA LEU A 8 -12.04 -3.49 -12.02
C LEU A 8 -12.72 -3.84 -10.68
N TRP A 9 -13.04 -5.11 -10.46
CA TRP A 9 -13.67 -5.60 -9.23
C TRP A 9 -12.69 -6.27 -8.28
N ASP A 10 -11.42 -6.37 -8.68
CA ASP A 10 -10.38 -6.95 -7.84
C ASP A 10 -9.79 -5.89 -6.90
N ASP A 11 -9.41 -6.35 -5.71
CA ASP A 11 -8.78 -5.56 -4.67
C ASP A 11 -7.61 -6.36 -4.05
N PHE A 12 -6.49 -5.70 -3.77
CA PHE A 12 -5.47 -6.26 -2.90
C PHE A 12 -5.88 -6.03 -1.43
N LEU A 13 -6.62 -6.99 -0.87
CA LEU A 13 -7.05 -6.92 0.52
C LEU A 13 -5.89 -7.21 1.47
N VAL A 14 -5.59 -6.24 2.34
CA VAL A 14 -4.51 -6.34 3.32
C VAL A 14 -5.03 -6.08 4.73
N ASN A 15 -4.84 -7.04 5.62
CA ASN A 15 -5.08 -6.86 7.05
C ASN A 15 -3.90 -6.12 7.68
N GLY A 16 -4.11 -4.86 8.04
CA GLY A 16 -3.06 -3.98 8.57
C GLY A 16 -2.52 -4.39 9.92
N ARG A 17 -3.33 -5.07 10.75
CA ARG A 17 -2.91 -5.63 12.03
C ARG A 17 -2.57 -7.11 11.89
N ARG A 18 -1.36 -7.49 12.29
CA ARG A 18 -0.93 -8.89 12.36
C ARG A 18 -1.35 -9.51 13.69
N ASP A 19 -1.11 -10.81 13.88
CA ASP A 19 -1.53 -11.62 15.05
C ASP A 19 -1.18 -11.03 16.44
N ARG A 20 -0.21 -10.10 16.50
CA ARG A 20 0.23 -9.42 17.72
C ARG A 20 -0.54 -8.11 18.00
N GLY A 21 -1.52 -7.75 17.17
CA GLY A 21 -2.33 -6.53 17.30
C GLY A 21 -1.62 -5.23 16.90
N GLN A 22 -0.32 -5.28 16.58
CA GLN A 22 0.43 -4.13 16.07
C GLN A 22 0.13 -3.92 14.58
N GLU A 23 -0.09 -2.65 14.21
CA GLU A 23 -0.22 -2.23 12.82
C GLU A 23 1.12 -2.41 12.08
N MET A 24 1.06 -2.96 10.87
CA MET A 24 2.24 -3.13 10.03
C MET A 24 2.82 -1.78 9.61
N THR A 25 4.13 -1.77 9.46
CA THR A 25 4.86 -0.64 8.91
C THR A 25 4.66 -0.51 7.40
N LEU A 26 4.96 0.67 6.85
CA LEU A 26 4.95 0.87 5.40
C LEU A 26 5.89 -0.10 4.68
N GLY A 27 7.10 -0.35 5.21
CA GLY A 27 8.04 -1.30 4.63
C GLY A 27 7.49 -2.73 4.60
N GLU A 28 6.79 -3.13 5.66
CA GLU A 28 6.12 -4.43 5.73
C GLU A 28 4.95 -4.55 4.75
N LEU A 29 4.21 -3.47 4.49
CA LEU A 29 3.17 -3.44 3.46
C LEU A 29 3.77 -3.68 2.07
N LEU A 30 4.84 -2.97 1.71
CA LEU A 30 5.52 -3.15 0.43
C LEU A 30 6.03 -4.59 0.27
N GLN A 31 6.63 -5.14 1.33
CA GLN A 31 7.11 -6.51 1.35
C GLN A 31 5.97 -7.53 1.23
N HIS A 32 4.83 -7.28 1.89
CA HIS A 32 3.66 -8.15 1.82
C HIS A 32 3.14 -8.26 0.38
N ILE A 33 3.00 -7.13 -0.32
CA ILE A 33 2.55 -7.14 -1.72
C ILE A 33 3.54 -7.91 -2.61
N LYS A 34 4.85 -7.69 -2.42
CA LYS A 34 5.89 -8.42 -3.16
C LYS A 34 5.85 -9.92 -2.90
N GLN A 35 5.62 -10.36 -1.67
CA GLN A 35 5.61 -11.79 -1.32
C GLN A 35 4.31 -12.47 -1.74
N THR A 36 3.17 -11.80 -1.63
CA THR A 36 1.85 -12.38 -1.89
C THR A 36 1.50 -12.37 -3.37
N TYR A 37 1.82 -11.28 -4.08
CA TYR A 37 1.41 -11.08 -5.47
C TYR A 37 2.59 -11.11 -6.46
N ASN A 38 3.83 -11.22 -5.98
CA ASN A 38 5.04 -11.13 -6.80
C ASN A 38 5.14 -9.81 -7.60
N LEU A 39 4.63 -8.72 -7.00
CA LEU A 39 4.63 -7.38 -7.60
C LEU A 39 5.51 -6.43 -6.79
N GLU A 40 6.42 -5.73 -7.46
CA GLU A 40 7.32 -4.75 -6.82
C GLU A 40 6.78 -3.33 -6.95
N ILE A 41 6.29 -2.78 -5.83
CA ILE A 41 5.76 -1.42 -5.78
C ILE A 41 6.90 -0.41 -5.97
N THR A 42 6.79 0.45 -6.97
CA THR A 42 7.69 1.58 -7.21
C THR A 42 7.17 2.87 -6.60
N SER A 43 5.85 3.07 -6.56
CA SER A 43 5.21 4.22 -5.92
C SER A 43 3.88 3.84 -5.29
N LEU A 44 3.52 4.50 -4.19
CA LEU A 44 2.27 4.25 -3.48
C LEU A 44 1.59 5.56 -3.12
N PHE A 45 0.30 5.67 -3.44
CA PHE A 45 -0.49 6.88 -3.27
C PHE A 45 -1.70 6.64 -2.36
N TYR A 46 -2.08 7.66 -1.60
CA TYR A 46 -3.34 7.74 -0.87
C TYR A 46 -4.04 9.04 -1.27
N GLY A 47 -5.09 8.93 -2.08
CA GLY A 47 -5.61 10.07 -2.83
C GLY A 47 -4.48 10.75 -3.62
N ASN A 48 -4.27 12.04 -3.39
CA ASN A 48 -3.21 12.81 -4.05
C ASN A 48 -1.86 12.79 -3.28
N ALA A 49 -1.79 12.11 -2.13
CA ALA A 49 -0.60 12.10 -1.28
C ALA A 49 0.33 10.92 -1.62
N VAL A 50 1.62 11.22 -1.78
CA VAL A 50 2.66 10.20 -2.03
C VAL A 50 3.13 9.59 -0.71
N LEU A 51 2.77 8.34 -0.46
CA LEU A 51 3.22 7.58 0.71
C LEU A 51 4.64 7.08 0.53
N TYR A 52 4.93 6.50 -0.65
CA TYR A 52 6.21 5.91 -1.01
C TYR A 52 6.54 6.17 -2.48
N ASN A 53 7.83 6.34 -2.78
CA ASN A 53 8.39 6.32 -4.12
C ASN A 53 9.84 5.80 -4.04
N ALA A 54 10.17 4.73 -4.77
CA ALA A 54 11.48 4.08 -4.75
C ALA A 54 12.64 5.00 -5.15
N GLY A 55 12.39 5.99 -6.00
CA GLY A 55 13.39 6.99 -6.42
C GLY A 55 13.57 8.15 -5.42
N SER A 56 12.84 8.16 -4.31
CA SER A 56 12.84 9.25 -3.32
C SER A 56 13.57 8.88 -2.03
N ASN A 57 14.01 9.88 -1.27
CA ASN A 57 14.73 9.69 -0.01
C ASN A 57 13.83 9.39 1.21
N HIS A 58 12.56 9.04 1.02
CA HIS A 58 11.57 8.83 2.10
C HIS A 58 11.75 7.52 2.90
N LYS A 59 12.98 7.02 3.05
CA LYS A 59 13.27 5.74 3.71
C LYS A 59 12.89 5.76 5.19
N GLU A 60 12.87 6.93 5.83
CA GLU A 60 12.43 7.12 7.20
C GLU A 60 10.95 6.77 7.43
N ARG A 61 10.13 6.78 6.36
CA ARG A 61 8.70 6.41 6.44
C ARG A 61 8.50 4.91 6.47
N LEU A 62 9.46 4.12 5.99
CA LEU A 62 9.35 2.67 5.89
C LEU A 62 9.19 1.97 7.25
N VAL A 63 9.70 2.59 8.32
CA VAL A 63 9.62 2.06 9.70
C VAL A 63 8.40 2.57 10.47
N LYS A 64 7.58 3.45 9.88
CA LYS A 64 6.35 3.98 10.50
C LYS A 64 5.16 3.12 10.14
N SER A 65 4.12 3.11 10.98
CA SER A 65 2.84 2.47 10.63
C SER A 65 2.22 3.13 9.40
N VAL A 66 1.39 2.40 8.67
CA VAL A 66 0.72 2.93 7.47
C VAL A 66 -0.13 4.15 7.82
N SER A 67 -0.90 4.09 8.92
CA SER A 67 -1.72 5.20 9.42
C SER A 67 -0.89 6.44 9.82
N ASP A 68 0.29 6.25 10.42
CA ASP A 68 1.20 7.36 10.78
C ASP A 68 1.75 8.03 9.51
N VAL A 69 2.10 7.24 8.49
CA VAL A 69 2.58 7.80 7.22
C VAL A 69 1.47 8.59 6.54
N VAL A 70 0.24 8.04 6.47
CA VAL A 70 -0.92 8.75 5.91
C VAL A 70 -1.15 10.07 6.62
N SER A 71 -1.15 10.06 7.96
CA SER A 71 -1.35 11.28 8.75
C SER A 71 -0.21 12.29 8.53
N LEU A 72 1.02 11.81 8.43
CA LEU A 72 2.21 12.63 8.19
C LEU A 72 2.15 13.37 6.84
N VAL A 73 1.72 12.70 5.77
CA VAL A 73 1.70 13.28 4.41
C VAL A 73 0.44 14.10 4.14
N THR A 74 -0.71 13.68 4.65
CA THR A 74 -1.98 14.38 4.45
C THR A 74 -2.16 15.56 5.41
N LYS A 75 -1.43 15.56 6.53
CA LYS A 75 -1.63 16.47 7.66
C LYS A 75 -3.01 16.35 8.30
N ILE A 76 -3.68 15.21 8.10
CA ILE A 76 -5.00 14.89 8.61
C ILE A 76 -4.90 13.59 9.39
N GLU A 77 -5.41 13.57 10.62
CA GLU A 77 -5.48 12.33 11.40
C GLU A 77 -6.49 11.36 10.78
N VAL A 78 -6.13 10.07 10.73
CA VAL A 78 -7.05 9.01 10.28
C VAL A 78 -8.18 8.85 11.32
N PRO A 79 -9.45 9.13 10.98
CA PRO A 79 -10.55 9.11 11.95
C PRO A 79 -10.77 7.73 12.60
N GLN A 80 -11.32 7.71 13.81
CA GLN A 80 -11.61 6.46 14.54
C GLN A 80 -12.61 5.55 13.84
N HIS A 81 -13.55 6.11 13.10
CA HIS A 81 -14.56 5.35 12.33
C HIS A 81 -14.02 4.84 10.99
N MET A 82 -12.82 5.26 10.57
CA MET A 82 -12.23 4.84 9.31
C MET A 82 -11.53 3.49 9.51
N HIS A 83 -12.12 2.44 8.98
CA HIS A 83 -11.59 1.07 9.10
C HIS A 83 -10.72 0.66 7.92
N MET A 84 -10.88 1.33 6.78
CA MET A 84 -10.23 0.96 5.52
C MET A 84 -9.59 2.17 4.85
N LEU A 85 -8.36 2.00 4.41
CA LEU A 85 -7.64 2.94 3.54
C LEU A 85 -7.58 2.33 2.15
N GLU A 86 -7.94 3.11 1.14
CA GLU A 86 -7.76 2.74 -0.26
C GLU A 86 -6.48 3.40 -0.77
N MET A 87 -5.51 2.58 -1.20
CA MET A 87 -4.22 3.06 -1.70
C MET A 87 -4.00 2.57 -3.13
N PHE A 88 -3.35 3.39 -3.93
CA PHE A 88 -3.11 3.11 -5.34
C PHE A 88 -1.61 2.84 -5.55
N PRO A 89 -1.21 1.59 -5.83
CA PRO A 89 0.17 1.26 -6.12
C PRO A 89 0.50 1.48 -7.61
N SER A 90 1.75 1.82 -7.87
CA SER A 90 2.40 1.66 -9.18
C SER A 90 3.52 0.65 -9.04
N PHE A 91 3.72 -0.17 -10.06
CA PHE A 91 4.69 -1.26 -10.05
C PHE A 91 5.82 -1.03 -11.04
N ALA A 92 6.96 -1.68 -10.82
CA ALA A 92 8.01 -1.80 -11.82
C ALA A 92 7.55 -2.88 -12.81
N GLU A 93 6.99 -2.47 -13.94
CA GLU A 93 6.57 -3.40 -14.99
C GLU A 93 7.50 -3.37 -16.18
N ASP A 94 7.67 -4.56 -16.76
CA ASP A 94 8.56 -4.84 -17.88
C ASP A 94 7.80 -5.02 -19.21
N GLU A 95 6.48 -4.75 -19.29
CA GLU A 95 5.76 -4.24 -20.50
C GLU A 95 4.22 -4.38 -20.54
N ASP A 96 3.50 -5.19 -19.73
CA ASP A 96 2.07 -5.49 -20.00
C ASP A 96 1.09 -5.61 -18.78
N CYS A 97 1.03 -4.66 -17.84
CA CYS A 97 -0.13 -4.55 -16.94
C CYS A 97 -0.80 -3.16 -17.04
N GLU A 98 -1.85 -3.08 -17.85
CA GLU A 98 -2.60 -1.82 -18.03
C GLU A 98 -3.39 -1.40 -16.78
N THR A 99 -3.75 -2.34 -15.91
CA THR A 99 -4.58 -2.07 -14.73
C THR A 99 -4.25 -2.98 -13.56
N VAL A 100 -3.88 -2.38 -12.43
CA VAL A 100 -3.63 -3.08 -11.17
C VAL A 100 -4.66 -2.69 -10.12
N PRO A 101 -5.14 -3.65 -9.30
CA PRO A 101 -6.07 -3.39 -8.21
C PRO A 101 -5.55 -2.36 -7.20
N PRO A 102 -6.44 -1.58 -6.58
CA PRO A 102 -6.08 -0.81 -5.40
C PRO A 102 -5.78 -1.74 -4.22
N ILE A 103 -5.03 -1.23 -3.25
CA ILE A 103 -4.82 -1.89 -1.96
C ILE A 103 -5.92 -1.44 -1.00
N ARG A 104 -6.75 -2.39 -0.56
CA ARG A 104 -7.75 -2.22 0.49
C ARG A 104 -7.11 -2.58 1.83
N TYR A 105 -6.66 -1.57 2.56
CA TYR A 105 -5.92 -1.76 3.80
C TYR A 105 -6.83 -1.59 5.02
N LEU A 106 -7.01 -2.66 5.78
CA LEU A 106 -7.78 -2.65 7.03
C LEU A 106 -6.90 -2.17 8.19
N VAL A 107 -7.18 -0.97 8.71
CA VAL A 107 -6.40 -0.32 9.79
C VAL A 107 -6.69 -0.95 11.17
N ARG A 108 -7.87 -1.52 11.33
CA ARG A 108 -8.41 -2.01 12.60
C ARG A 108 -9.01 -3.39 12.46
#